data_AF-A0A2S3VX18-F1
#
_entry.id   AF-A0A2S3VX18-F1
#
_cell.length_a   1.000
_cell.length_b   1.000
_cell.length_c   1.000
_cell.angle_alpha   90.00
_cell.angle_beta   90.00
_cell.angle_gamma   90.00
#
_symmetry.space_group_name_H-M   'P 1'
#
loop_
_entity.id
_entity.type
_entity.pdbx_description
1 polymer ?
#
loop_
_entity_poly.entity_id
_entity_poly.type
_entity_poly.pdbx_seq_one_letter_code
_entity_poly.pdbx_strand_id
1 'polypeptide(L)' 'MFGNPGYGERSGEIYLPYVGHITENVILLRDGSVMAMGYVKGVPFELEDTVVRNGRKRNMNTVLRNISDDNVTIGGF' A
#
# COMPACT_ATOMS: atom_id res chain seq x y z
N MET A 1 30.36 -8.80 14.88
CA MET A 1 30.55 -7.75 13.85
C MET A 1 29.77 -6.53 14.31
N PHE A 2 30.45 -5.50 14.80
CA PHE A 2 29.82 -4.23 15.20
C PHE A 2 29.90 -3.27 14.01
N GLY A 3 28.75 -2.77 13.55
CA GLY A 3 28.64 -1.84 12.43
C GLY A 3 29.26 -0.48 12.73
N ASN A 4 29.71 0.18 11.67
CA ASN A 4 30.38 1.48 11.68
C ASN A 4 29.56 2.56 12.45
N PRO A 5 30.10 3.21 13.50
CA PRO A 5 29.35 4.15 14.36
C PRO A 5 29.03 5.51 13.72
N GLY A 6 29.51 5.77 12.50
CA GLY A 6 29.38 7.07 11.82
C GLY A 6 28.17 7.24 10.91
N TYR A 7 27.37 6.20 10.69
CA TYR A 7 26.17 6.25 9.84
C TYR A 7 25.02 5.57 10.57
N GLY A 8 24.39 6.31 11.50
CA GLY A 8 23.09 5.90 12.02
C GLY A 8 22.10 5.81 10.88
N GLU A 9 21.28 4.76 10.84
CA GLU A 9 20.15 4.67 9.91
C GLU A 9 19.30 5.94 10.06
N ARG A 10 18.96 6.58 8.94
CA ARG A 10 18.09 7.78 8.99
C ARG A 10 16.78 7.42 9.68
N SER A 11 16.30 8.29 10.56
CA SER A 11 15.01 8.10 11.21
C SER A 11 13.92 7.85 10.16
N GLY A 12 13.20 6.72 10.31
CA GLY A 12 12.09 6.37 9.44
C GLY A 12 10.95 7.38 9.48
N GLU A 13 10.87 8.21 10.53
CA GLU A 13 9.90 9.30 10.65
C GLU A 13 10.00 10.33 9.51
N ILE A 14 11.15 10.42 8.85
CA ILE A 14 11.35 11.31 7.70
C ILE A 14 10.51 10.84 6.50
N TYR A 15 10.26 9.53 6.38
CA TYR A 15 9.52 8.93 5.28
C TYR A 15 8.06 8.60 5.65
N LEU A 16 7.80 8.36 6.94
CA LEU A 16 6.48 8.07 7.45
C LEU A 16 6.19 8.95 8.65
N PRO A 17 5.46 10.07 8.50
CA PRO A 17 5.16 11.01 9.57
C PRO A 17 4.08 10.44 10.50
N TYR A 18 4.36 9.31 11.13
CA TYR A 18 3.47 8.54 11.99
C TYR A 18 3.13 9.31 13.28
N VAL A 19 1.86 9.26 13.67
CA VAL A 19 1.35 9.77 14.95
C VAL A 19 0.84 8.64 15.83
N GLY A 20 0.08 7.71 15.26
CA GLY A 20 -0.59 6.66 16.03
C GLY A 20 -1.34 5.66 15.15
N HIS A 21 -1.78 4.56 15.74
CA HIS A 21 -2.71 3.62 15.10
C HIS A 21 -4.15 4.04 15.40
N ILE A 22 -4.98 4.07 14.36
CA ILE A 22 -6.44 4.21 14.49
C ILE A 22 -7.06 2.81 14.66
N THR A 23 -6.56 1.84 13.88
CA THR A 23 -6.87 0.41 14.00
C THR A 23 -5.61 -0.40 13.68
N GLU A 24 -5.68 -1.73 13.77
CA GLU A 24 -4.53 -2.62 13.50
C GLU A 24 -3.82 -2.35 12.16
N ASN A 25 -4.58 -2.04 11.10
CA ASN A 25 -4.04 -1.86 9.74
C ASN A 25 -4.12 -0.41 9.25
N VAL A 26 -4.39 0.55 10.14
CA VAL A 26 -4.65 1.95 9.78
C VAL A 26 -3.90 2.89 10.72
N ILE A 27 -3.07 3.77 10.17
CA ILE A 27 -2.28 4.75 10.93
C ILE A 27 -2.68 6.19 10.58
N LEU A 28 -2.57 7.07 11.58
CA LEU A 28 -2.73 8.52 11.45
C LEU A 28 -1.37 9.17 11.17
N LEU A 29 -1.34 10.08 10.20
CA LEU A 29 -0.16 10.87 9.84
C LEU A 29 -0.23 12.29 10.45
N ARG A 30 0.92 12.97 10.57
CA ARG A 30 1.05 14.28 11.23
C ARG A 30 0.21 15.39 10.59
N ASP A 31 -0.10 15.27 9.30
CA ASP A 31 -0.94 16.23 8.56
C ASP A 31 -2.45 15.95 8.71
N GLY A 32 -2.83 14.94 9.49
CA GLY A 32 -4.22 14.52 9.69
C GLY A 32 -4.72 13.52 8.64
N SER A 33 -3.92 13.18 7.64
CA SER A 33 -4.25 12.12 6.68
C SER A 33 -4.11 10.73 7.31
N VAL A 34 -4.72 9.73 6.66
CA VAL A 34 -4.76 8.35 7.14
C VAL A 34 -4.13 7.43 6.11
N MET A 35 -3.29 6.49 6.55
CA MET A 35 -2.70 5.47 5.70
C MET A 35 -3.19 4.09 6.13
N ALA A 36 -3.74 3.32 5.19
CA ALA A 36 -4.20 1.95 5.40
C ALA A 36 -3.29 0.95 4.70
N MET A 37 -2.96 -0.14 5.39
CA MET A 37 -2.17 -1.24 4.82
C MET A 37 -3.08 -2.28 4.17
N GLY A 38 -2.92 -2.46 2.86
CA GLY A 38 -3.62 -3.51 2.11
C GLY A 38 -2.69 -4.70 1.83
N TYR A 39 -3.16 -5.92 2.13
CA TYR A 39 -2.46 -7.15 1.76
C TYR A 39 -3.13 -7.82 0.57
N VAL A 40 -2.38 -8.04 -0.50
CA VAL A 40 -2.83 -8.81 -1.68
C VAL A 40 -2.05 -10.11 -1.74
N LYS A 41 -2.76 -11.23 -1.65
CA LYS A 41 -2.13 -12.56 -1.79
C LYS A 41 -1.56 -12.72 -3.20
N GLY A 42 -0.28 -13.07 -3.27
CA GLY A 42 0.33 -13.53 -4.50
C GLY A 42 -0.28 -14.86 -4.95
N VAL A 43 -0.16 -15.16 -6.24
CA VAL A 43 -0.64 -16.42 -6.83
C VAL A 43 0.48 -17.00 -7.70
N PRO A 44 0.75 -18.32 -7.64
CA PRO A 44 1.74 -18.97 -8.49
C PRO A 44 1.52 -18.65 -9.97
N PHE A 45 2.59 -18.41 -10.72
CA PHE A 45 2.50 -17.96 -12.12
C PHE A 45 3.36 -18.79 -13.09
N GLU A 46 4.12 -19.76 -12.59
CA GLU A 46 5.16 -20.47 -13.35
C GLU A 46 4.58 -21.49 -14.34
N LEU A 47 3.41 -22.08 -14.01
CA LEU A 47 2.73 -23.09 -14.83
C LEU A 47 1.41 -22.58 -15.43
N GLU A 48 1.09 -21.30 -15.24
CA GLU A 48 -0.19 -20.69 -15.65
C GLU A 48 -0.12 -20.26 -17.12
N ASP A 49 -1.18 -20.50 -17.88
CA ASP A 49 -1.29 -19.99 -19.25
C ASP A 49 -1.13 -18.46 -19.25
N THR A 50 -0.32 -17.97 -20.18
CA THR A 50 -0.08 -16.55 -20.41
C THR A 50 -1.35 -15.71 -20.51
N VAL A 51 -2.43 -16.25 -21.11
CA VAL A 51 -3.72 -15.54 -21.27
C VAL A 51 -4.36 -15.34 -19.90
N VAL A 52 -4.41 -16.37 -19.07
CA VAL A 52 -4.98 -16.33 -17.72
C VAL A 52 -4.16 -15.40 -16.82
N ARG A 53 -2.83 -15.53 -16.87
CA ARG A 53 -1.90 -14.66 -16.13
C ARG A 53 -2.07 -13.18 -16.49
N ASN A 54 -2.21 -12.87 -17.78
CA ASN A 54 -2.42 -11.50 -18.25
C ASN A 54 -3.81 -10.97 -17.88
N GLY A 55 -4.84 -11.81 -17.90
CA GLY A 55 -6.17 -11.48 -17.40
C GLY A 55 -6.15 -11.08 -15.93
N ARG A 56 -5.48 -11.86 -15.08
CA ARG A 56 -5.32 -11.53 -13.66
C ARG A 56 -4.59 -10.21 -13.43
N LYS A 57 -3.48 -9.97 -14.15
CA LYS A 57 -2.76 -8.69 -14.09
C LYS A 57 -3.65 -7.51 -14.48
N ARG A 58 -4.48 -7.66 -15.52
CA ARG A 58 -5.42 -6.62 -15.95
C ARG A 58 -6.45 -6.32 -14.85
N ASN A 59 -7.05 -7.35 -14.27
CA ASN A 59 -8.03 -7.20 -13.18
C ASN A 59 -7.42 -6.47 -11.97
N MET A 60 -6.21 -6.86 -11.56
CA MET A 60 -5.52 -6.21 -10.45
C MET A 60 -5.22 -4.74 -10.76
N ASN A 61 -4.79 -4.43 -11.98
CA ASN A 61 -4.54 -3.06 -12.41
C ASN A 61 -5.83 -2.21 -12.38
N THR A 62 -6.96 -2.76 -12.84
CA THR A 62 -8.28 -2.10 -12.74
C THR A 62 -8.65 -1.79 -11.30
N VAL A 63 -8.52 -2.77 -10.39
CA VAL A 63 -8.83 -2.55 -8.97
C VAL A 63 -7.94 -1.45 -8.37
N LEU A 64 -6.63 -1.49 -8.61
CA LEU A 64 -5.71 -0.49 -8.10
C LEU A 64 -6.01 0.91 -8.65
N ARG A 65 -6.34 1.03 -9.93
CA ARG A 65 -6.76 2.31 -10.53
C ARG A 65 -8.04 2.85 -9.92
N ASN A 66 -9.03 1.99 -9.67
CA ASN A 66 -10.28 2.41 -9.05
C ASN A 66 -10.07 2.86 -7.59
N ILE A 67 -9.15 2.23 -6.85
CA ILE A 67 -8.79 2.66 -5.49
C ILE A 67 -8.05 4.00 -5.50
N SER A 68 -7.23 4.24 -6.53
CA SER A 68 -6.52 5.51 -6.72
C SER A 68 -7.37 6.60 -7.39
N ASP A 69 -8.59 6.30 -7.79
CA ASP A 69 -9.50 7.30 -8.36
C ASP A 69 -10.17 8.06 -7.22
N ASP A 70 -10.05 9.39 -7.24
CA ASP A 70 -10.63 10.29 -6.26
C ASP A 70 -12.15 10.50 -6.47
N ASN A 71 -12.74 9.91 -7.52
CA ASN A 71 -14.17 10.00 -7.79
C ASN A 71 -15.02 9.15 -6.82
N VAL A 72 -15.27 9.69 -5.63
CA VAL A 72 -16.37 9.24 -4.77
C VAL A 72 -17.63 10.00 -5.18
N THR A 73 -18.46 9.40 -6.03
CA THR A 73 -19.81 9.93 -6.30
C THR A 73 -20.73 9.58 -5.13
N ILE A 74 -20.81 10.46 -4.14
CA ILE A 74 -21.88 10.40 -3.14
C ILE A 74 -23.13 11.04 -3.78
N GLY A 75 -23.97 10.20 -4.39
CA GLY A 75 -25.31 10.63 -4.80
C GLY A 75 -26.14 10.93 -3.56
N GLY A 76 -26.48 12.20 -3.36
CA GLY A 76 -27.43 12.63 -2.34
C GLY A 76 -28.83 12.07 -2.63
N PHE A 77 -29.56 11.79 -1.54
CA PHE A 77 -30.94 11.28 -1.52
C PHE A 77 -31.91 12.10 -2.38
#